data_AF-A0A522UK73-F1
#
_entry.id   AF-A0A522UK73-F1
#
_cell.length_a   1.000
_cell.length_b   1.000
_cell.length_c   1.000
_cell.angle_alpha   90.00
_cell.angle_beta   90.00
_cell.angle_gamma   90.00
#
_symmetry.space_group_name_H-M   'P 1'
#
loop_
_entity.id
_entity.type
_entity.pdbx_description
1 polymer ?
#
loop_
_entity_poly.entity_id
_entity_poly.type
_entity_poly.pdbx_seq_one_letter_code
_entity_poly.pdbx_strand_id
1 'polypeptide(L)'
;MKKKKQRRRSRAGFTLIEILLVVTIISLLAGIVAVSIPKYNTKARVAKAKADIDSIGVGVQAYLLETGKYPANIDVLTAGDDPIIASIPLDPWQTPYKYAYPGTHKPYKYDLMSFGPDGIENTDDDIANWKSDNPPTGGTAK
;
A
#
# COMPACT_ATOMS: atom_id res chain seq x y z
N MET A 1 -32.58 50.21 -58.83
CA MET A 1 -31.99 49.10 -58.04
C MET A 1 -31.75 49.57 -56.59
N LYS A 2 -32.49 49.06 -55.60
CA LYS A 2 -32.32 49.42 -54.17
C LYS A 2 -31.37 48.43 -53.48
N LYS A 3 -30.17 48.86 -53.09
CA LYS A 3 -29.18 48.01 -52.40
C LYS A 3 -29.62 47.77 -50.94
N LYS A 4 -29.94 46.52 -50.58
CA LYS A 4 -30.19 46.11 -49.19
C LYS A 4 -28.90 46.20 -48.38
N LYS A 5 -28.86 47.09 -47.39
CA LYS A 5 -27.73 47.24 -46.44
C LYS A 5 -27.73 46.04 -45.49
N GLN A 6 -26.85 45.05 -45.71
CA GLN A 6 -26.63 43.96 -44.76
C GLN A 6 -26.04 44.54 -43.47
N ARG A 7 -26.79 44.47 -42.37
CA ARG A 7 -26.28 44.81 -41.04
C ARG A 7 -25.27 43.73 -40.63
N ARG A 8 -23.98 44.07 -40.61
CA ARG A 8 -22.95 43.24 -39.97
C ARG A 8 -23.32 43.10 -38.49
N ARG A 9 -23.62 41.88 -38.04
CA ARG A 9 -23.74 41.58 -36.61
C ARG A 9 -22.39 41.87 -35.98
N SER A 10 -22.34 42.78 -35.02
CA SER A 10 -21.14 43.02 -34.20
C SER A 10 -20.84 41.73 -33.44
N ARG A 11 -19.67 41.14 -33.69
CA ARG A 11 -19.15 40.08 -32.83
C ARG A 11 -18.78 40.74 -31.52
N ALA A 12 -19.49 40.40 -30.44
CA ALA A 12 -19.10 40.80 -29.10
C ALA A 12 -17.78 40.08 -28.78
N GLY A 13 -16.73 40.85 -28.47
CA GLY A 13 -15.47 40.33 -27.96
C GLY A 13 -15.51 40.29 -26.44
N PHE A 14 -14.71 39.40 -25.86
CA PHE A 14 -14.54 39.31 -24.41
C PHE A 14 -13.95 40.61 -23.86
N THR A 15 -14.39 40.97 -22.66
CA THR A 15 -13.85 42.14 -21.95
C THR A 15 -12.62 41.75 -21.13
N LEU A 16 -11.72 42.72 -20.87
CA LEU A 16 -10.54 42.45 -20.03
C LEU A 16 -10.92 41.98 -18.62
N ILE A 17 -12.02 42.51 -18.08
CA ILE A 17 -12.50 42.14 -16.74
C ILE A 17 -13.00 40.69 -16.68
N GLU A 18 -13.53 40.17 -17.79
CA GLU A 18 -14.04 38.80 -17.89
C GLU A 18 -12.90 37.78 -17.86
N ILE A 19 -11.80 38.07 -18.58
CA ILE A 19 -10.59 37.24 -18.50
C ILE A 19 -9.90 37.38 -17.14
N LEU A 20 -9.85 38.59 -16.57
CA LEU A 20 -9.25 38.83 -15.25
C LEU A 20 -9.94 38.00 -14.16
N LEU A 21 -11.28 38.03 -14.11
CA LEU A 21 -12.05 37.28 -13.11
C LEU A 21 -11.84 35.78 -13.26
N VAL A 22 -11.81 35.27 -14.50
CA VAL A 22 -11.59 33.84 -14.77
C VAL A 22 -10.23 33.37 -14.28
N VAL A 23 -9.14 34.08 -14.61
CA VAL A 23 -7.80 33.68 -14.15
C VAL A 23 -7.64 33.83 -12.64
N THR A 24 -8.31 34.80 -12.02
CA THR A 24 -8.33 34.93 -10.56
C THR A 24 -9.02 33.74 -9.89
N ILE A 25 -10.19 33.31 -10.38
CA ILE A 25 -10.90 32.15 -9.83
C ILE A 25 -10.10 30.87 -10.03
N ILE A 26 -9.52 30.65 -11.22
CA ILE A 26 -8.67 29.48 -11.48
C ILE A 26 -7.46 29.46 -10.56
N SER A 27 -6.81 30.61 -10.32
CA SER A 27 -5.64 30.70 -9.43
C SER A 27 -6.00 30.37 -7.98
N LEU A 28 -7.18 30.81 -7.52
CA LEU A 28 -7.69 30.51 -6.19
C LEU A 28 -8.00 29.01 -6.03
N LEU A 29 -8.70 28.43 -7.01
CA LEU A 29 -9.05 27.00 -7.00
C LEU A 29 -7.82 26.10 -7.12
N ALA A 30 -6.83 26.49 -7.92
CA ALA A 30 -5.57 25.76 -8.06
C ALA A 30 -4.81 25.66 -6.74
N GLY A 31 -4.91 26.67 -5.86
CA GLY A 31 -4.28 26.64 -4.53
C GLY A 31 -4.95 25.69 -3.53
N ILE A 32 -6.22 25.31 -3.75
CA ILE A 32 -7.01 24.46 -2.84
C ILE A 32 -6.87 22.97 -3.17
N VAL A 33 -6.18 22.60 -4.25
CA VAL A 33 -5.86 21.20 -4.55
C VAL A 33 -4.73 20.72 -3.62
N ALA A 34 -5.07 20.60 -2.33
CA ALA A 34 -4.29 19.83 -1.38
C ALA A 34 -4.48 18.36 -1.74
N VAL A 35 -3.43 17.73 -2.26
CA VAL A 35 -3.39 16.29 -2.47
C VAL A 35 -3.50 15.63 -1.09
N SER A 36 -4.70 15.13 -0.77
CA SER A 36 -4.93 14.33 0.42
C SER A 36 -4.25 12.98 0.22
N ILE A 37 -3.04 12.82 0.74
CA ILE A 37 -2.44 11.50 0.97
C ILE A 37 -2.96 11.04 2.33
N PRO A 38 -3.78 9.98 2.43
CA PRO A 38 -4.20 9.46 3.71
C PRO A 38 -2.99 8.87 4.47
N LYS A 39 -2.30 9.72 5.24
CA LYS A 39 -1.21 9.34 6.15
C LYS A 39 -1.69 8.84 7.52
N TYR A 40 -3.01 8.81 7.73
CA TYR A 40 -3.58 8.65 9.07
C TYR A 40 -4.21 7.27 9.25
N ASN A 41 -3.34 6.26 9.39
CA ASN A 41 -3.59 5.10 10.25
C ASN A 41 -2.36 4.16 10.31
N THR A 42 -1.15 4.70 10.44
CA THR A 42 0.09 3.89 10.44
C THR A 42 0.05 2.79 11.49
N LYS A 43 -0.46 3.05 12.71
CA LYS A 43 -0.60 2.02 13.74
C LYS A 43 -1.60 0.91 13.39
N ALA A 44 -2.78 1.27 12.88
CA ALA A 44 -3.79 0.28 12.49
C ALA A 44 -3.33 -0.54 11.28
N ARG A 45 -2.62 0.08 10.32
CA ARG A 45 -1.98 -0.59 9.20
C ARG A 45 -0.90 -1.55 9.68
N VAL A 46 0.01 -1.10 10.54
CA VAL A 46 1.04 -1.99 11.14
C VAL A 46 0.40 -3.16 11.88
N ALA A 47 -0.67 -2.92 12.67
CA ALA A 47 -1.39 -3.98 13.36
C ALA A 47 -2.05 -4.97 12.39
N LYS A 48 -2.66 -4.46 11.31
CA LYS A 48 -3.21 -5.28 10.23
C LYS A 48 -2.12 -6.12 9.57
N ALA A 49 -0.98 -5.53 9.22
CA ALA A 49 0.12 -6.25 8.60
C ALA A 49 0.64 -7.38 9.48
N LYS A 50 0.73 -7.15 10.80
CA LYS A 50 1.08 -8.21 11.77
C LYS A 50 0.04 -9.33 11.81
N ALA A 51 -1.25 -8.98 11.88
CA ALA A 51 -2.32 -9.97 11.87
C ALA A 51 -2.35 -10.80 10.58
N ASP A 52 -2.09 -10.16 9.43
CA ASP A 52 -2.00 -10.83 8.13
C ASP A 52 -0.77 -11.78 8.10
N ILE A 53 0.40 -11.36 8.62
CA ILE A 53 1.59 -12.22 8.78
C ILE A 53 1.30 -13.43 9.67
N ASP A 54 0.62 -13.23 10.81
CA ASP A 54 0.25 -14.30 11.72
C ASP A 54 -0.72 -15.29 11.05
N SER A 55 -1.72 -14.78 10.33
CA SER A 55 -2.70 -15.59 9.59
C SER A 55 -2.03 -16.43 8.50
N ILE A 56 -1.12 -15.84 7.72
CA ILE A 56 -0.33 -16.58 6.73
C ILE A 56 0.54 -17.63 7.44
N GLY A 57 1.15 -17.27 8.56
CA GLY A 57 1.96 -18.17 9.37
C GLY A 57 1.21 -19.38 9.90
N VAL A 58 -0.09 -19.27 10.15
CA VAL A 58 -0.96 -20.42 10.47
C VAL A 58 -1.10 -21.36 9.27
N GLY A 59 -1.34 -20.84 8.07
CA GLY A 59 -1.42 -21.68 6.87
C GLY A 59 -0.07 -22.33 6.50
N VAL A 60 1.05 -21.62 6.70
CA VAL A 60 2.40 -22.22 6.57
C VAL A 60 2.58 -23.40 7.52
N GLN A 61 2.09 -23.28 8.76
CA GLN A 61 2.14 -24.37 9.74
C GLN A 61 1.21 -25.53 9.35
N ALA A 62 0.02 -25.25 8.84
CA ALA A 62 -0.88 -26.29 8.33
C ALA A 62 -0.23 -27.08 7.18
N TYR A 63 0.40 -26.38 6.22
CA TYR A 63 1.14 -27.02 5.13
C TYR A 63 2.28 -27.90 5.65
N LEU A 64 3.01 -27.43 6.68
CA LEU A 64 4.05 -28.20 7.33
C LEU A 64 3.50 -29.47 8.00
N LEU A 65 2.33 -29.41 8.62
CA LEU A 65 1.69 -30.57 9.26
C LEU A 65 1.23 -31.62 8.22
N GLU A 66 0.75 -31.18 7.06
CA GLU A 66 0.27 -32.07 6.00
C GLU A 66 1.43 -32.71 5.20
N THR A 67 2.45 -31.92 4.85
CA THR A 67 3.52 -32.36 3.95
C THR A 67 4.83 -32.72 4.66
N GLY A 68 4.95 -32.38 5.94
CA GLY A 68 6.18 -32.53 6.72
C GLY A 68 7.30 -31.56 6.35
N LYS A 69 7.05 -30.59 5.44
CA LYS A 69 8.05 -29.60 4.99
C LYS A 69 7.45 -28.20 4.95
N TYR A 70 8.28 -27.18 5.13
CA TYR A 70 7.83 -25.81 4.87
C TYR A 70 7.58 -25.62 3.36
N PRO A 71 6.62 -24.75 3.00
CA PRO A 71 6.34 -24.46 1.60
C PRO A 71 7.54 -23.74 0.96
N ALA A 72 7.87 -24.09 -0.28
CA ALA A 72 8.99 -23.45 -1.00
C ALA A 72 8.64 -22.02 -1.49
N ASN A 73 7.36 -21.78 -1.74
CA ASN A 73 6.79 -20.47 -2.07
C ASN A 73 5.48 -20.32 -1.30
N ILE A 74 5.03 -19.09 -1.08
CA ILE A 74 3.78 -18.83 -0.37
C ILE A 74 2.53 -19.21 -1.21
N ASP A 75 2.66 -19.19 -2.54
CA ASP A 75 1.55 -19.42 -3.47
C ASP A 75 0.95 -20.83 -3.35
N VAL A 76 1.76 -21.82 -2.94
CA VAL A 76 1.26 -23.20 -2.69
C VAL A 76 0.16 -23.25 -1.63
N LEU A 77 0.09 -22.26 -0.73
CA LEU A 77 -0.96 -22.20 0.30
C LEU A 77 -2.34 -21.93 -0.28
N THR A 78 -2.39 -21.36 -1.49
CA THR A 78 -3.63 -21.02 -2.21
C THR A 78 -3.87 -21.94 -3.41
N ALA A 79 -2.99 -22.91 -3.64
CA ALA A 79 -3.03 -23.78 -4.80
C ALA A 79 -3.87 -25.04 -4.54
N GLY A 80 -4.43 -25.61 -5.60
CA GLY A 80 -5.14 -26.89 -5.58
C GLY A 80 -6.66 -26.77 -5.41
N ASP A 81 -7.31 -27.93 -5.33
CA ASP A 81 -8.77 -28.05 -5.19
C ASP A 81 -9.24 -27.82 -3.74
N ASP A 82 -8.36 -27.97 -2.75
CA ASP A 82 -8.60 -27.69 -1.33
C ASP A 82 -7.51 -26.76 -0.78
N PRO A 83 -7.64 -25.43 -0.97
CA PRO A 83 -6.60 -24.48 -0.60
C PRO A 83 -6.53 -24.28 0.91
N ILE A 84 -5.31 -24.29 1.46
CA ILE A 84 -5.05 -24.09 2.90
C ILE A 84 -5.49 -22.68 3.36
N ILE A 85 -5.28 -21.67 2.49
CA ILE A 85 -5.76 -20.31 2.69
C ILE A 85 -6.53 -19.88 1.44
N ALA A 86 -7.65 -19.19 1.61
CA ALA A 86 -8.48 -18.71 0.49
C ALA A 86 -7.74 -17.77 -0.47
N SER A 87 -6.91 -16.87 0.06
CA SER A 87 -6.09 -15.95 -0.73
C SER A 87 -5.02 -15.30 0.15
N ILE A 88 -3.89 -14.94 -0.43
CA ILE A 88 -2.87 -14.13 0.24
C ILE A 88 -3.23 -12.65 0.05
N PRO A 89 -3.55 -11.91 1.13
CA PRO A 89 -3.85 -10.49 1.02
C PRO A 89 -2.59 -9.70 0.65
N LEU A 90 -2.78 -8.54 0.01
CA LEU A 90 -1.73 -7.52 -0.05
C LEU A 90 -1.59 -6.86 1.32
N ASP A 91 -0.39 -6.36 1.60
CA ASP A 91 -0.16 -5.59 2.80
C ASP A 91 -1.01 -4.28 2.81
N PRO A 92 -1.11 -3.58 3.94
CA PRO A 92 -1.85 -2.33 4.03
C PRO A 92 -1.36 -1.23 3.09
N TRP A 93 -0.16 -1.35 2.53
CA TRP A 93 0.49 -0.45 1.58
C TRP A 93 0.41 -0.92 0.13
N GLN A 94 -0.38 -1.98 -0.12
CA GLN A 94 -0.61 -2.59 -1.43
C GLN A 94 0.63 -3.28 -2.03
N THR A 95 1.57 -3.68 -1.17
CA THR A 95 2.74 -4.46 -1.53
C THR A 95 2.51 -5.93 -1.17
N PRO A 96 2.91 -6.89 -2.03
CA PRO A 96 2.87 -8.31 -1.67
C PRO A 96 3.80 -8.62 -0.49
N TYR A 97 3.39 -9.55 0.38
CA TYR A 97 4.27 -10.06 1.43
C TYR A 97 5.44 -10.83 0.84
N LYS A 98 6.64 -10.62 1.39
CA LYS A 98 7.84 -11.36 1.01
C LYS A 98 7.99 -12.59 1.89
N TYR A 99 7.95 -13.76 1.26
CA TYR A 99 8.20 -15.05 1.88
C TYR A 99 9.53 -15.62 1.41
N ALA A 100 10.32 -16.19 2.33
CA ALA A 100 11.54 -16.91 2.00
C ALA A 100 11.70 -18.18 2.85
N TYR A 101 11.99 -19.29 2.17
CA TYR A 101 12.39 -20.55 2.79
C TYR A 101 13.56 -21.16 1.99
N PRO A 102 14.68 -21.53 2.65
CA PRO A 102 14.99 -21.28 4.07
C PRO A 102 15.08 -19.78 4.37
N GLY A 103 14.66 -19.39 5.59
CA GLY A 103 14.72 -18.00 6.03
C GLY A 103 16.16 -17.47 6.12
N THR A 104 16.37 -16.20 5.79
CA THR A 104 17.67 -15.52 5.97
C THR A 104 17.91 -15.21 7.45
N HIS A 105 16.86 -14.80 8.18
CA HIS A 105 16.89 -14.48 9.60
C HIS A 105 16.56 -15.70 10.47
N LYS A 106 15.71 -16.61 9.98
CA LYS A 106 15.41 -17.90 10.63
C LYS A 106 15.84 -19.08 9.74
N PRO A 107 17.13 -19.52 9.77
CA PRO A 107 17.66 -20.54 8.87
C PRO A 107 16.93 -21.90 8.90
N TYR A 108 16.34 -22.25 10.04
CA TYR A 108 15.62 -23.52 10.24
C TYR A 108 14.10 -23.39 10.10
N LYS A 109 13.61 -22.20 9.74
CA LYS A 109 12.19 -21.90 9.52
C LYS A 109 12.06 -21.05 8.25
N TYR A 110 10.99 -20.26 8.19
CA TYR A 110 10.72 -19.33 7.11
C TYR A 110 10.78 -17.90 7.61
N ASP A 111 11.09 -17.00 6.68
CA ASP A 111 10.96 -15.55 6.87
C ASP A 111 9.70 -15.09 6.15
N LEU A 112 8.91 -14.25 6.83
CA LEU A 112 7.73 -13.60 6.25
C LEU A 112 7.71 -12.14 6.70
N MET A 113 7.66 -11.23 5.73
CA MET A 113 7.74 -9.79 5.98
C MET A 113 6.89 -8.93 5.04
N SER A 114 6.63 -7.72 5.50
CA SER A 114 6.05 -6.59 4.75
C SER A 114 7.05 -5.44 4.81
N PHE A 115 7.32 -4.80 3.66
CA PHE A 115 8.21 -3.63 3.57
C PHE A 115 7.66 -2.39 4.26
N GLY A 116 6.36 -2.38 4.57
CA GLY A 116 5.80 -1.31 5.37
C GLY A 116 5.55 -0.01 4.59
N PRO A 117 5.46 1.13 5.29
CA PRO A 117 5.16 2.44 4.72
C PRO A 117 5.99 2.91 3.54
N ASP A 118 7.30 2.69 3.57
CA ASP A 118 8.20 3.16 2.52
C ASP A 118 8.27 2.20 1.32
N GLY A 119 7.89 0.94 1.50
CA GLY A 119 7.95 -0.10 0.48
C GLY A 119 9.38 -0.54 0.16
N ILE A 120 10.35 -0.21 1.02
CA ILE A 120 11.77 -0.50 0.84
C ILE A 120 12.16 -1.61 1.81
N GLU A 121 12.88 -2.61 1.33
CA GLU A 121 13.36 -3.70 2.17
C GLU A 121 14.59 -3.28 3.01
N ASN A 122 14.67 -3.80 4.23
CA ASN A 122 15.75 -3.59 5.20
C ASN A 122 15.74 -2.19 5.85
N THR A 123 14.55 -1.68 6.15
CA THR A 123 14.32 -0.40 6.82
C THR A 123 13.69 -0.60 8.21
N ASP A 124 13.71 0.46 9.01
CA ASP A 124 13.22 0.40 10.40
C ASP A 124 11.71 0.12 10.49
N ASP A 125 10.96 0.42 9.44
CA ASP A 125 9.51 0.23 9.35
C ASP A 125 9.08 -1.14 8.79
N ASP A 126 10.03 -2.00 8.42
CA ASP A 126 9.78 -3.40 8.09
C ASP A 126 9.05 -4.13 9.21
N ILE A 127 8.04 -4.91 8.82
CA ILE A 127 7.21 -5.72 9.72
C ILE A 127 7.45 -7.18 9.37
N ALA A 128 8.03 -7.93 10.31
CA ALA A 128 8.52 -9.26 10.03
C ALA A 128 8.30 -10.24 11.19
N ASN A 129 8.14 -11.52 10.86
CA ASN A 129 7.93 -12.61 11.81
C ASN A 129 9.16 -12.96 12.70
N TRP A 130 10.32 -12.36 12.47
CA TRP A 130 11.50 -12.46 13.34
C TRP A 130 11.75 -11.21 14.19
N LYS A 131 11.19 -10.05 13.80
CA LYS A 131 11.41 -8.77 14.48
C LYS A 131 10.57 -8.64 15.76
N SER A 132 9.55 -9.48 15.93
CA SER A 132 8.74 -9.58 17.15
C SER A 132 9.40 -10.37 18.28
N ASP A 133 10.51 -11.07 18.02
CA ASP A 133 11.19 -11.93 19.00
C ASP A 133 12.29 -11.17 19.77
N ASN A 134 12.06 -9.90 20.11
CA ASN A 134 12.95 -9.24 21.07
C ASN A 134 12.52 -9.69 22.47
N PRO A 135 13.29 -10.53 23.20
CA PRO A 135 13.03 -10.69 24.62
C PRO A 135 13.11 -9.28 25.25
N PRO A 136 12.25 -8.94 26.23
CA PRO A 136 12.41 -7.68 26.94
C PRO A 136 13.86 -7.63 27.44
N THR A 137 14.61 -6.65 26.96
CA THR A 137 15.99 -6.42 27.34
C THR A 137 16.04 -6.40 28.86
N GLY A 138 16.54 -7.49 29.43
CA GLY A 138 16.81 -7.58 30.86
C GLY A 138 17.65 -6.39 31.21
N GLY A 139 17.10 -5.52 32.06
CA GLY A 139 17.82 -4.40 32.62
C GLY A 139 19.14 -4.94 33.15
N THR A 140 20.23 -4.44 32.58
CA THR A 140 21.57 -4.68 33.08
C THR A 140 21.60 -4.24 34.53
N ALA A 141 21.65 -5.20 35.45
CA ALA A 141 22.10 -4.96 36.80
C ALA A 141 23.54 -4.45 36.71
N LYS A 142 23.73 -3.18 37.06
CA LYS A 142 24.98 -2.64 37.58
C LYS A 142 24.66 -1.90 38.85
#